data_AF-A0A645FNR8-F1
#
_entry.id   AF-A0A645FNR8-F1
#
_cell.length_a   1.000
_cell.length_b   1.000
_cell.length_c   1.000
_cell.angle_alpha   90.00
_cell.angle_beta   90.00
_cell.angle_gamma   90.00
#
_symmetry.space_group_name_H-M   'P 1'
#
loop_
_entity.id
_entity.type
_entity.pdbx_description
1 polymer ?
#
loop_
_entity_poly.entity_id
_entity_poly.type
_entity_poly.pdbx_seq_one_letter_code
_entity_poly.pdbx_strand_id
1 'polypeptide(L)'
;MKSTYINEVAIDEKAANDALEAVKQMGLTDENEVVSKFGDEYIKNLVMGYQSATPSQDTKEKTFKITKQHGVWLPESMVEFGNGIGLIASGQ
;
A
#
# COMPACT_ATOMS: atom_id res chain seq x y z
N MET A 1 3.01 -3.81 -19.43
CA MET A 1 1.95 -3.00 -18.78
C MET A 1 2.63 -1.94 -17.96
N LYS A 2 2.20 -0.68 -18.09
CA LYS A 2 2.78 0.47 -17.42
C LYS A 2 1.66 1.22 -16.70
N SER A 3 1.91 1.63 -15.45
CA SER A 3 0.92 2.36 -14.63
C SER A 3 1.61 3.31 -13.65
N THR A 4 0.94 4.40 -13.31
CA THR A 4 1.18 5.13 -12.06
C THR A 4 0.73 4.29 -10.87
N TYR A 5 1.18 4.62 -9.66
CA TYR A 5 0.97 3.82 -8.46
C TYR A 5 0.61 4.68 -7.25
N ILE A 6 0.05 4.06 -6.22
CA ILE A 6 -0.06 4.65 -4.89
C ILE A 6 1.18 4.23 -4.11
N ASN A 7 1.89 5.18 -3.52
CA ASN A 7 3.08 4.89 -2.72
C ASN A 7 2.66 4.41 -1.31
N GLU A 8 2.27 3.15 -1.21
CA GLU A 8 1.79 2.55 0.03
C GLU A 8 2.85 2.58 1.14
N VAL A 9 4.12 2.41 0.78
CA VAL A 9 5.24 2.48 1.75
C VAL A 9 5.30 3.85 2.42
N ALA A 10 5.20 4.93 1.63
CA ALA A 10 5.22 6.28 2.20
C ALA A 10 3.98 6.57 3.07
N ILE A 11 2.82 6.01 2.72
CA ILE A 11 1.59 6.13 3.52
C ILE A 11 1.76 5.38 4.85
N ASP A 12 2.27 4.16 4.81
CA ASP A 12 2.51 3.32 5.99
C ASP A 12 3.51 3.96 6.96
N GLU A 13 4.69 4.36 6.45
CA GLU A 13 5.72 5.01 7.24
C GLU A 13 5.21 6.31 7.88
N LYS A 14 4.47 7.13 7.12
CA LYS A 14 3.90 8.36 7.66
C LYS A 14 2.86 8.06 8.74
N ALA A 15 1.96 7.11 8.51
CA ALA A 15 0.93 6.74 9.48
C ALA A 15 1.54 6.26 10.80
N ALA A 16 2.59 5.43 10.73
CA ALA A 16 3.31 4.94 11.89
C ALA A 16 4.05 6.07 12.64
N ASN A 17 4.75 6.94 11.91
CA ASN A 17 5.45 8.07 12.53
C ASN A 17 4.48 9.05 13.20
N ASP A 18 3.40 9.42 12.53
CA ASP A 18 2.38 10.31 13.09
C ASP A 18 1.72 9.70 14.34
N ALA A 19 1.41 8.39 14.32
CA ALA A 19 0.84 7.68 15.46
C ALA A 19 1.82 7.62 16.65
N LEU A 20 3.10 7.37 16.37
CA LEU A 20 4.15 7.37 17.39
C LEU A 20 4.26 8.73 18.07
N GLU A 21 4.27 9.82 17.30
CA GLU A 21 4.33 11.18 17.85
C GLU A 21 3.07 11.54 18.65
N ALA A 22 1.88 11.13 18.18
CA ALA A 22 0.64 11.33 18.92
C ALA A 22 0.66 10.63 20.29
N VAL A 23 1.08 9.35 20.35
CA VAL A 23 1.11 8.59 21.59
C VAL A 23 2.18 9.11 22.56
N LYS A 24 3.36 9.52 22.07
CA LYS A 24 4.39 10.15 22.91
C LYS A 24 3.87 11.39 23.64
N GLN A 25 3.04 12.19 22.97
CA GLN A 25 2.46 13.41 23.54
C GLN A 25 1.38 13.12 24.60
N MET A 26 0.85 11.90 24.67
CA MET A 26 -0.17 11.51 25.66
C MET A 26 0.42 11.23 27.06
N GLY A 27 1.75 11.03 27.17
CA GLY A 27 2.41 10.81 28.46
C GLY A 27 1.98 9.51 29.17
N LEU A 28 1.53 8.51 28.41
CA LEU A 28 1.10 7.22 28.94
C LEU A 28 2.30 6.44 29.49
N THR A 29 2.10 5.77 30.61
CA THR A 29 3.13 4.95 31.29
C THR A 29 2.85 3.46 31.24
N ASP A 30 1.59 3.07 30.97
CA ASP A 30 1.20 1.67 30.80
C ASP A 30 1.50 1.21 29.37
N GLU A 31 2.29 0.15 29.23
CA GLU A 31 2.73 -0.35 27.93
C GLU A 31 1.56 -0.86 27.08
N ASN A 32 0.56 -1.51 27.69
CA ASN A 32 -0.60 -2.02 26.94
C ASN A 32 -1.46 -0.86 26.44
N GLU A 33 -1.62 0.20 27.24
CA GLU A 33 -2.32 1.41 26.84
C GLU A 33 -1.58 2.13 25.70
N VAL A 34 -0.26 2.24 25.78
CA VAL A 34 0.60 2.79 24.70
C VAL A 34 0.41 2.01 23.39
N VAL A 35 0.51 0.68 23.43
CA VAL A 35 0.37 -0.17 22.23
C VAL A 35 -1.03 -0.07 21.64
N SER A 36 -2.07 -0.09 22.48
CA SER A 36 -3.46 0.04 22.05
C SER A 36 -3.70 1.39 21.36
N LYS A 37 -3.26 2.50 21.99
CA LYS A 37 -3.40 3.85 21.41
C LYS A 37 -2.59 4.06 20.15
N PHE A 38 -1.41 3.46 20.07
CA PHE A 38 -0.62 3.47 18.85
C PHE A 38 -1.36 2.78 17.71
N GLY A 39 -1.93 1.60 17.96
CA GLY A 39 -2.73 0.87 16.98
C GLY A 39 -3.91 1.70 16.47
N ASP A 40 -4.67 2.32 17.36
CA ASP A 40 -5.81 3.17 17.02
C ASP A 40 -5.40 4.35 16.12
N GLU A 41 -4.38 5.11 16.52
CA GLU A 41 -3.91 6.28 15.75
C GLU A 41 -3.25 5.86 14.44
N TYR A 42 -2.51 4.75 14.41
CA TYR A 42 -1.91 4.22 13.18
C TYR A 42 -2.99 3.87 12.14
N ILE A 43 -4.02 3.10 12.53
CA ILE A 43 -5.10 2.73 11.60
C ILE A 43 -5.86 3.98 11.10
N LYS A 44 -6.15 4.92 12.00
CA LYS A 44 -6.77 6.20 11.62
C LYS A 44 -5.93 6.97 10.60
N ASN A 45 -4.63 7.12 10.85
CA ASN A 45 -3.72 7.83 9.96
C ASN A 45 -3.53 7.09 8.63
N LEU A 46 -3.52 5.76 8.64
CA LEU A 46 -3.45 4.93 7.45
C LEU A 46 -4.69 5.15 6.56
N VAL A 47 -5.89 5.12 7.14
CA VAL A 47 -7.15 5.39 6.43
C VAL A 47 -7.13 6.80 5.82
N MET A 48 -6.70 7.81 6.57
CA MET A 48 -6.57 9.18 6.05
C MET A 48 -5.53 9.29 4.93
N GLY A 49 -4.41 8.58 5.05
CA GLY A 49 -3.38 8.49 4.02
C GLY A 49 -3.93 7.94 2.70
N TYR A 50 -4.67 6.83 2.75
CA TYR A 50 -5.31 6.25 1.57
C TYR A 50 -6.40 7.15 0.97
N GLN A 51 -7.22 7.81 1.80
CA GLN A 51 -8.27 8.72 1.32
C GLN A 51 -7.71 9.95 0.59
N SER A 52 -6.52 10.41 0.99
CA SER A 52 -5.86 11.57 0.41
C SER A 52 -4.82 11.21 -0.66
N ALA A 53 -4.59 9.91 -0.90
CA ALA A 53 -3.57 9.45 -1.82
C ALA A 53 -3.89 9.86 -3.26
N THR A 54 -2.89 10.38 -3.95
CA THR A 54 -2.95 10.65 -5.39
C THR A 54 -2.00 9.72 -6.13
N PRO A 55 -2.30 9.36 -7.39
CA PRO A 55 -1.35 8.62 -8.22
C PRO A 55 0.02 9.31 -8.26
N SER A 56 1.07 8.50 -8.27
CA SER A 56 2.45 8.95 -8.46
C SER A 56 2.62 9.72 -9.77
N GLN A 57 3.61 10.61 -9.81
CA GLN A 57 4.06 11.24 -11.06
C GLN A 57 4.88 10.25 -11.92
N ASP A 58 5.56 9.31 -11.26
CA ASP A 58 6.33 8.25 -11.90
C ASP A 58 5.45 7.04 -12.25
N THR A 59 6.02 6.12 -13.02
CA THR A 59 5.33 4.89 -13.44
C THR A 59 6.18 3.66 -13.15
N LYS A 60 5.50 2.55 -12.86
CA LYS A 60 6.09 1.20 -12.82
C LYS A 60 5.64 0.42 -14.04
N GLU A 61 6.48 -0.52 -14.46
CA GLU A 61 6.24 -1.34 -15.64
C GLU A 61 6.59 -2.80 -15.38
N LYS A 62 5.73 -3.69 -15.87
CA LYS A 62 5.94 -5.14 -15.88
C LYS A 62 5.46 -5.75 -17.18
N THR A 63 6.24 -6.68 -17.71
CA THR A 63 5.87 -7.45 -18.89
C THR A 63 5.24 -8.76 -18.48
N PHE A 64 4.14 -9.13 -19.15
CA PHE A 64 3.45 -10.40 -18.95
C PHE A 64 3.47 -11.18 -20.26
N LYS A 65 3.73 -12.48 -20.17
CA LYS A 65 3.59 -13.37 -21.32
C LYS A 65 2.11 -13.69 -21.50
N ILE A 66 1.59 -13.35 -22.68
CA ILE A 66 0.20 -13.58 -23.08
C ILE A 66 0.22 -14.63 -24.19
N THR A 67 -0.65 -15.64 -24.09
CA THR A 67 -0.79 -16.71 -25.07
C THR A 67 -2.21 -16.76 -25.60
N LYS A 68 -2.38 -17.21 -26.84
CA LYS A 68 -3.71 -17.39 -27.45
C LYS A 68 -4.19 -18.81 -27.18
N GLN A 69 -5.28 -18.95 -26.42
CA GLN A 69 -5.92 -20.23 -26.13
C GLN A 69 -7.38 -20.15 -26.56
N HIS A 70 -7.84 -21.12 -27.36
CA HIS A 70 -9.23 -21.18 -27.87
C HIS A 70 -9.72 -19.87 -28.53
N GLY A 71 -8.83 -19.14 -29.21
CA GLY A 71 -9.17 -17.87 -29.85
C GLY A 71 -9.06 -16.63 -28.95
N VAL A 72 -8.82 -16.79 -27.65
CA VAL A 72 -8.75 -15.71 -26.65
C VAL A 72 -7.31 -15.52 -26.17
N TRP A 73 -6.91 -14.27 -25.94
CA TRP A 73 -5.61 -13.94 -25.35
C TRP A 73 -5.70 -13.99 -23.83
N LEU A 74 -4.91 -14.88 -23.22
CA LEU A 74 -4.86 -15.06 -21.78
C LEU A 74 -3.41 -14.96 -21.29
N PRO A 75 -3.17 -14.37 -20.10
CA PRO A 75 -1.89 -14.51 -19.43
C PRO A 75 -1.51 -15.98 -19.30
N GLU A 76 -0.23 -16.30 -19.51
CA GLU A 76 0.27 -17.67 -19.31
C GLU A 76 0.11 -18.13 -17.85
N SER A 77 0.23 -17.20 -16.91
CA SER A 77 -0.07 -17.40 -15.49
C SER A 77 -1.01 -16.31 -14.99
N MET A 78 -2.25 -16.70 -14.66
CA MET A 78 -3.24 -15.79 -14.06
C MET A 78 -2.81 -15.30 -12.67
N VAL A 79 -2.09 -16.15 -11.92
CA VAL A 79 -1.55 -15.80 -10.59
C VAL A 79 -0.48 -14.72 -10.71
N GLU A 80 0.48 -14.88 -11.61
CA GLU A 80 1.52 -13.88 -11.83
C GLU A 80 0.97 -12.58 -12.40
N PHE A 81 -0.03 -12.69 -13.27
CA PHE A 81 -0.72 -11.53 -13.82
C PHE A 81 -1.44 -10.74 -12.74
N GLY A 82 -2.27 -11.39 -11.92
CA GLY A 82 -2.99 -10.76 -10.82
C GLY A 82 -2.06 -10.14 -9.78
N ASN A 83 -1.09 -10.91 -9.28
CA ASN A 83 -0.11 -10.42 -8.31
C ASN A 83 0.74 -9.29 -8.89
N GLY A 84 1.12 -9.39 -10.17
CA GLY A 84 1.90 -8.36 -10.86
C GLY A 84 1.15 -7.04 -10.99
N ILE A 85 -0.16 -7.08 -11.26
CA ILE A 85 -1.00 -5.86 -11.25
C ILE A 85 -1.01 -5.24 -9.86
N GLY A 86 -1.19 -6.04 -8.80
CA GLY A 86 -1.16 -5.57 -7.41
C GLY A 86 0.15 -4.87 -7.06
N LEU A 87 1.29 -5.48 -7.40
CA LEU A 87 2.62 -4.90 -7.15
C LEU A 87 2.83 -3.58 -7.91
N ILE A 88 2.49 -3.54 -9.20
CA ILE A 88 2.60 -2.31 -9.99
C ILE A 88 1.73 -1.20 -9.38
N ALA A 89 0.50 -1.52 -8.94
CA ALA A 89 -0.41 -0.54 -8.36
C ALA A 89 0.07 0.03 -7.02
N SER A 90 0.82 -0.75 -6.22
CA SER A 90 1.44 -0.33 -4.96
C SER A 90 2.87 0.22 -5.11
N GLY A 91 3.38 0.29 -6.34
CA GLY A 91 4.69 0.89 -6.64
C GLY A 91 5.88 -0.06 -6.53
N GLN A 92 5.63 -1.36 -6.38
CA GLN A 92 6.64 -2.42 -6.25
C GLN A 92 7.12 -2.95 -7.61
#